data_AF-A0A633IH23-F1
#
_entry.id   AF-A0A633IH23-F1
#
_cell.length_a   1.000
_cell.length_b   1.000
_cell.length_c   1.000
_cell.angle_alpha   90.00
_cell.angle_beta   90.00
_cell.angle_gamma   90.00
#
_symmetry.space_group_name_H-M   'P 1'
#
loop_
_entity.id
_entity.type
_entity.pdbx_description
1 polymer ?
#
loop_
_entity_poly.entity_id
_entity_poly.type
_entity_poly.pdbx_seq_one_letter_code
_entity_poly.pdbx_strand_id
1 'polypeptide(L)'
;NMAEWWICLTMPPDEIEQIARFRSLTEEQKAMLASARKGEKKNGIPCYTEGVVLARNWNALFRSVPPSLYLALGMTEKDEKAQRRKLMKTHQCSELEAVFMVARNLDERRGVSV
;
A
#
# COMPACT_ATOMS: atom_id res chain seq x y z
N ASN A 1 -27.48 7.55 -1.10
CA ASN A 1 -26.84 7.50 0.22
C ASN A 1 -25.38 7.87 0.03
N MET A 2 -24.90 8.96 0.61
CA MET A 2 -23.53 9.45 0.38
C MET A 2 -22.63 8.90 1.48
N ALA A 3 -21.53 8.23 1.12
CA ALA A 3 -20.59 7.73 2.11
C ALA A 3 -20.03 8.89 2.94
N GLU A 4 -19.99 8.72 4.26
CA GLU A 4 -19.53 9.74 5.19
C GLU A 4 -18.03 10.05 4.99
N TRP A 5 -17.25 9.02 4.61
CA TRP A 5 -15.81 9.09 4.36
C TRP A 5 -15.47 8.36 3.07
N TRP A 6 -14.58 8.97 2.27
CA TRP A 6 -13.98 8.34 1.09
C TRP A 6 -12.49 8.19 1.34
N ILE A 7 -11.96 6.99 1.13
CA ILE A 7 -10.52 6.72 1.19
C ILE A 7 -10.06 6.42 -0.22
N CYS A 8 -9.28 7.32 -0.78
CA CYS A 8 -8.73 7.21 -2.13
C CYS A 8 -7.23 6.96 -2.01
N LEU A 9 -6.76 5.82 -2.54
CA LEU A 9 -5.32 5.56 -2.62
C LEU A 9 -4.74 6.26 -3.86
N THR A 10 -3.49 5.93 -4.22
CA THR A 10 -2.90 6.40 -5.48
C THR A 10 -3.75 5.94 -6.66
N MET A 11 -4.27 6.88 -7.44
CA MET A 11 -5.13 6.63 -8.59
C MET A 11 -4.57 7.35 -9.84
N PRO A 12 -4.70 6.76 -11.04
CA PRO A 12 -4.53 7.45 -12.30
C PRO A 12 -5.43 8.70 -12.46
N PRO A 13 -5.03 9.71 -13.26
CA PRO A 13 -5.82 10.93 -13.46
C PRO A 13 -7.26 10.67 -13.97
N ASP A 14 -7.46 9.67 -14.81
CA ASP A 14 -8.78 9.29 -15.33
C ASP A 14 -9.70 8.70 -14.26
N GLU A 15 -9.17 8.00 -13.26
CA GLU A 15 -9.93 7.51 -12.12
C GLU A 15 -10.41 8.66 -11.20
N ILE A 16 -9.66 9.76 -11.10
CA ILE A 16 -10.09 10.96 -10.35
C ILE A 16 -11.35 11.56 -10.98
N GLU A 17 -11.41 11.65 -12.31
CA GLU A 17 -12.60 12.15 -13.01
C GLU A 17 -13.80 11.19 -12.87
N GLN A 18 -13.56 9.88 -12.73
CA GLN A 18 -14.65 8.94 -12.44
C GLN A 18 -15.27 9.17 -11.06
N ILE A 19 -14.50 9.60 -10.04
CA ILE A 19 -15.04 9.96 -8.72
C ILE A 19 -15.98 11.15 -8.83
N ALA A 20 -15.69 12.10 -9.73
CA ALA A 20 -16.52 13.29 -9.94
C ALA A 20 -17.96 12.95 -10.34
N ARG A 21 -18.22 11.73 -10.84
CA ARG A 21 -19.57 11.21 -11.13
C ARG A 21 -20.40 10.93 -9.89
N PHE A 22 -19.76 10.62 -8.77
CA PHE A 22 -20.42 10.22 -7.51
C PHE A 22 -20.33 11.29 -6.42
N ARG A 23 -19.33 12.17 -6.52
CA ARG A 23 -19.05 13.22 -5.56
C ARG A 23 -18.51 14.44 -6.29
N SER A 24 -19.16 15.59 -6.12
CA SER A 24 -18.58 16.86 -6.58
C SER A 24 -17.26 17.12 -5.84
N LEU A 25 -16.20 17.35 -6.61
CA LEU A 25 -14.86 17.65 -6.10
C LEU A 25 -14.49 19.08 -6.48
N THR A 26 -13.91 19.82 -5.56
CA THR A 26 -13.27 21.11 -5.88
C THR A 26 -11.93 20.86 -6.59
N GLU A 27 -11.39 21.88 -7.25
CA GLU A 27 -10.08 21.78 -7.90
C GLU A 27 -8.96 21.46 -6.89
N GLU A 28 -9.05 21.96 -5.65
CA GLU A 28 -8.10 21.65 -4.58
C GLU A 28 -8.20 20.18 -4.14
N GLN A 29 -9.41 19.62 -4.11
CA GLN A 29 -9.60 18.19 -3.80
C GLN A 29 -9.06 17.30 -4.91
N LYS A 30 -9.28 17.68 -6.18
CA LYS A 30 -8.67 16.99 -7.33
C LYS A 30 -7.14 17.04 -7.28
N ALA A 31 -6.57 18.22 -6.99
CA ALA A 31 -5.13 18.39 -6.83
C ALA A 31 -4.58 17.56 -5.66
N MET A 32 -5.30 17.47 -4.53
CA MET A 32 -4.91 16.64 -3.40
C MET A 32 -4.93 15.15 -3.77
N LEU A 33 -5.96 14.67 -4.46
CA LEU A 33 -6.03 13.29 -4.96
C LEU A 33 -4.86 12.97 -5.91
N ALA A 34 -4.57 13.87 -6.85
CA ALA A 34 -3.47 13.74 -7.78
C ALA A 34 -2.08 13.79 -7.11
N SER A 35 -1.97 14.39 -5.93
CA SER A 35 -0.71 14.50 -5.18
C SER A 35 -0.30 13.20 -4.48
N ALA A 36 -1.24 12.28 -4.23
CA ALA A 36 -0.96 11.05 -3.52
C ALA A 36 -0.02 10.14 -4.33
N ARG A 37 1.08 9.72 -3.69
CA ARG A 37 2.12 8.90 -4.33
C ARG A 37 2.58 7.73 -3.47
N LYS A 38 3.23 6.76 -4.12
CA LYS A 38 4.04 5.77 -3.41
C LYS A 38 5.33 6.46 -2.96
N GLY A 39 5.69 6.31 -1.69
CA GLY A 39 6.90 6.90 -1.12
C GLY A 39 8.18 6.40 -1.80
N GLU A 40 9.29 7.04 -1.49
CA GLU A 40 10.60 6.66 -2.02
C GLU A 40 10.89 5.18 -1.78
N LYS A 41 11.52 4.55 -2.78
CA LYS A 41 11.92 3.15 -2.70
C LYS A 41 13.26 3.05 -1.99
N LYS A 42 13.31 2.37 -0.85
CA LYS A 42 14.57 1.91 -0.25
C LYS A 42 14.82 0.48 -0.73
N ASN A 43 15.95 0.27 -1.42
CA ASN A 43 16.32 -1.03 -2.02
C ASN A 43 15.18 -1.66 -2.87
N GLY A 44 14.49 -0.82 -3.64
CA GLY A 44 13.41 -1.23 -4.54
C GLY A 44 12.02 -1.39 -3.89
N ILE A 45 11.87 -1.20 -2.57
CA ILE A 45 10.58 -1.32 -1.86
C ILE A 45 10.11 0.07 -1.42
N PRO A 46 8.87 0.49 -1.78
CA PRO A 46 8.30 1.74 -1.27
C PRO A 46 8.20 1.73 0.25
N CYS A 47 8.69 2.78 0.91
CA CYS A 47 8.63 2.88 2.36
C CYS A 47 7.19 3.05 2.89
N TYR A 48 6.32 3.70 2.12
CA TYR A 48 4.92 3.95 2.43
C TYR A 48 4.11 4.16 1.14
N THR A 49 2.79 4.16 1.27
CA THR A 49 1.88 4.61 0.21
C THR A 49 1.00 5.73 0.75
N GLU A 50 0.90 6.84 0.02
CA GLU A 50 -0.04 7.90 0.36
C GLU A 50 -1.44 7.60 -0.15
N GLY A 51 -2.41 8.22 0.51
CA GLY A 51 -3.79 8.28 0.08
C GLY A 51 -4.45 9.54 0.65
N VAL A 52 -5.67 9.80 0.22
CA VAL A 52 -6.47 10.93 0.65
C VAL A 52 -7.73 10.44 1.33
N VAL A 53 -8.05 11.01 2.48
CA VAL A 53 -9.38 10.92 3.07
C VAL A 53 -10.15 12.16 2.67
N LEU A 54 -11.32 11.97 2.05
CA LEU A 54 -12.28 13.03 1.78
C LEU A 54 -13.51 12.83 2.67
N ALA A 55 -13.73 13.75 3.60
CA ALA A 55 -14.92 13.80 4.46
C ALA A 55 -15.78 15.02 4.11
N ARG A 56 -16.92 15.20 4.78
CA ARG A 56 -17.84 16.32 4.51
C ARG A 56 -17.22 17.69 4.84
N ASN A 57 -16.47 17.78 5.92
CA ASN A 57 -15.99 19.02 6.52
C ASN A 57 -14.46 19.12 6.63
N TRP A 58 -13.73 18.08 6.21
CA TRP A 58 -12.27 18.08 6.17
C TRP A 58 -11.76 17.09 5.13
N ASN A 59 -10.53 17.30 4.69
CA ASN A 59 -9.81 16.40 3.81
C ASN A 59 -8.37 16.29 4.31
N ALA A 60 -7.74 15.12 4.20
CA ALA A 60 -6.34 14.95 4.60
C ALA A 60 -5.60 13.97 3.71
N LEU A 61 -4.32 14.25 3.48
CA LEU A 61 -3.35 13.28 2.98
C LEU A 61 -2.89 12.41 4.16
N PHE A 62 -2.85 11.10 3.97
CA PHE A 62 -2.32 10.15 4.94
C PHE A 62 -1.26 9.26 4.31
N ARG A 63 -0.45 8.62 5.16
CA ARG A 63 0.53 7.59 4.75
C ARG A 63 0.18 6.27 5.40
N SER A 64 -0.04 5.26 4.58
CA SER A 64 -0.05 3.87 5.04
C SER A 64 1.39 3.35 5.10
N VAL A 65 1.82 2.95 6.30
CA VAL A 65 3.16 2.40 6.57
C VAL A 65 2.99 0.99 7.15
N PRO A 66 2.66 -0.01 6.31
CA PRO A 66 2.41 -1.36 6.79
C PRO A 66 3.71 -1.99 7.32
N PRO A 67 3.66 -2.69 8.48
CA PRO A 67 4.77 -3.52 8.94
C PRO A 67 5.03 -4.64 7.92
N SER A 68 6.29 -5.08 7.80
CA SER A 68 6.69 -6.03 6.77
C SER A 68 6.01 -7.39 6.87
N LEU A 69 5.60 -7.80 8.07
CA LEU A 69 4.81 -9.02 8.26
C LEU A 69 3.47 -8.98 7.52
N TYR A 70 2.75 -7.85 7.60
CA TYR A 70 1.47 -7.69 6.90
C TYR A 70 1.66 -7.69 5.38
N LEU A 71 2.74 -7.10 4.88
CA LEU A 71 3.11 -7.18 3.47
C LEU A 71 3.37 -8.63 3.07
N ALA A 72 4.24 -9.35 3.79
CA ALA A 72 4.59 -10.74 3.49
C ALA A 72 3.38 -11.70 3.52
N LEU A 73 2.41 -11.46 4.39
CA LEU A 73 1.14 -12.20 4.43
C LEU A 73 0.26 -11.89 3.20
N GLY A 74 0.19 -10.62 2.80
CA GLY A 74 -0.64 -10.14 1.68
C GLY A 74 -0.01 -10.31 0.29
N MET A 75 1.23 -10.80 0.20
CA MET A 75 1.92 -11.07 -1.06
C MET A 75 1.30 -12.27 -1.78
N THR A 76 0.44 -11.99 -2.77
CA THR A 76 -0.34 -12.99 -3.52
C THR A 76 0.07 -13.16 -4.98
N GLU A 77 1.03 -12.38 -5.47
CA GLU A 77 1.48 -12.46 -6.86
C GLU A 77 2.22 -13.77 -7.14
N LYS A 78 2.25 -14.18 -8.41
CA LYS A 78 2.82 -15.49 -8.80
C LYS A 78 4.28 -15.65 -8.37
N ASP A 79 5.10 -14.62 -8.58
CA ASP A 79 6.53 -14.66 -8.25
C ASP A 79 6.77 -14.63 -6.73
N GLU A 80 5.92 -13.91 -5.99
CA GLU A 80 5.97 -13.85 -4.53
C GLU A 80 5.62 -15.20 -3.90
N LYS A 81 4.56 -15.86 -4.41
CA LYS A 81 4.21 -17.23 -4.03
C LYS A 81 5.32 -18.22 -4.37
N ALA A 82 5.98 -18.05 -5.51
CA ALA A 82 7.11 -18.89 -5.90
C ALA A 82 8.32 -18.71 -4.97
N GLN A 83 8.66 -17.47 -4.60
CA GLN A 83 9.68 -17.16 -3.59
C GLN A 83 9.36 -17.84 -2.25
N ARG A 84 8.12 -17.70 -1.76
CA ARG A 84 7.71 -18.33 -0.49
C ARG A 84 7.82 -19.85 -0.55
N ARG A 85 7.35 -20.48 -1.63
CA ARG A 85 7.50 -21.93 -1.84
C ARG A 85 8.96 -22.39 -1.89
N LYS A 86 9.85 -21.57 -2.48
CA LYS A 86 11.29 -21.85 -2.49
C LYS A 86 11.85 -21.87 -1.07
N LEU A 87 11.52 -20.87 -0.25
CA LEU A 87 11.93 -20.81 1.16
C LEU A 87 11.43 -22.03 1.96
N MET A 88 10.15 -22.40 1.81
CA MET A 88 9.59 -23.59 2.46
C MET A 88 10.37 -24.86 2.11
N LYS A 89 10.72 -25.05 0.83
CA LYS A 89 11.51 -26.21 0.37
C LYS A 89 12.94 -26.18 0.90
N THR A 90 13.60 -25.03 0.85
CA THR A 90 15.00 -24.86 1.28
C THR A 90 15.15 -25.06 2.79
N HIS A 91 14.21 -24.55 3.59
CA HIS A 91 14.30 -24.56 5.05
C HIS A 91 13.42 -25.63 5.71
N GLN A 92 12.71 -26.44 4.91
CA GLN A 92 11.77 -27.47 5.38
C GLN A 92 10.79 -26.95 6.43
N CYS A 93 10.26 -25.75 6.20
CA CYS A 93 9.42 -25.03 7.15
C CYS A 93 7.98 -24.88 6.66
N SER A 94 7.09 -24.52 7.58
CA SER A 94 5.71 -24.17 7.29
C SER A 94 5.61 -22.89 6.44
N GLU A 95 4.43 -22.66 5.85
CA GLU A 95 4.19 -21.44 5.10
C GLU A 95 4.29 -20.18 5.98
N LEU A 96 3.82 -20.26 7.23
CA LEU A 96 3.89 -19.16 8.18
C LEU A 96 5.34 -18.82 8.55
N GLU A 97 6.18 -19.83 8.78
CA GLU A 97 7.62 -19.61 9.02
C GLU A 97 8.30 -18.97 7.81
N ALA A 98 7.98 -19.42 6.59
CA ALA A 98 8.48 -18.80 5.38
C ALA A 98 8.02 -17.33 5.24
N VAL A 99 6.79 -17.00 5.65
CA VAL A 99 6.30 -15.61 5.71
C VAL A 99 7.15 -14.78 6.67
N PHE A 100 7.51 -15.29 7.85
CA PHE A 100 8.39 -14.57 8.78
C PHE A 100 9.78 -14.32 8.18
N MET A 101 10.32 -15.25 7.40
CA MET A 101 11.59 -15.06 6.69
C MET A 101 11.49 -13.97 5.62
N VAL A 102 10.39 -13.94 4.84
CA VAL A 102 10.11 -12.86 3.88
C VAL A 102 9.98 -11.52 4.59
N ALA A 103 9.23 -11.47 5.70
CA ALA A 103 9.05 -10.25 6.48
C ALA A 103 10.38 -9.69 7.01
N ARG A 104 11.25 -10.56 7.56
CA ARG A 104 12.59 -10.15 8.01
C ARG A 104 13.43 -9.59 6.87
N ASN A 105 13.41 -10.24 5.69
CA ASN A 105 14.13 -9.71 4.53
C ASN A 105 13.58 -8.36 4.06
N LEU A 106 12.26 -8.15 4.11
CA LEU A 106 11.64 -6.86 3.83
C LEU A 106 12.10 -5.79 4.85
N ASP A 107 12.18 -6.13 6.14
CA ASP A 107 12.66 -5.21 7.17
C ASP A 107 14.13 -4.80 6.94
N GLU A 108 15.01 -5.74 6.61
CA GLU A 108 16.40 -5.46 6.24
C GLU A 108 16.48 -4.53 5.02
N ARG A 109 15.72 -4.84 3.96
CA ARG A 109 15.72 -4.03 2.73
C ARG A 109 15.14 -2.64 2.95
N ARG A 110 14.13 -2.49 3.81
CA ARG A 110 13.57 -1.20 4.24
C ARG A 110 14.43 -0.53 5.32
N GLY A 111 15.46 -1.22 5.84
CA GLY A 111 16.34 -0.80 6.93
C GLY A 111 15.55 -0.37 8.17
N VAL A 112 14.60 -1.22 8.56
CA VAL A 112 13.82 -1.14 9.80
C VAL A 112 14.01 -2.40 10.66
N SER A 113 14.97 -3.26 10.29
CA SER A 113 15.38 -4.42 11.08
C SER A 113 15.93 -3.94 12.43
N VAL A 114 15.39 -4.50 13.51
CA VAL A 114 15.88 -4.33 14.88
C VAL A 114 16.79 -5.49 15.25
#